data_AF-A0AAV1PFN8-F1
#
_entry.id   AF-A0AAV1PFN8-F1
#
_cell.length_a   1.000
_cell.length_b   1.000
_cell.length_c   1.000
_cell.angle_alpha   90.00
_cell.angle_beta   90.00
_cell.angle_gamma   90.00
#
_symmetry.space_group_name_H-M   'P 1'
#
loop_
_entity.id
_entity.type
_entity.pdbx_description
1 polymer ?
#
loop_
_entity_poly.entity_id
_entity_poly.type
_entity_poly.pdbx_seq_one_letter_code
_entity_poly.pdbx_strand_id
1 'polypeptide(L)'
;MTMKMKMLSSTEYRLWNLVSLFSNLCLFVLMPFAYFFLESEGFAGSKKGIRARILETFVMLFLLALLILGIVWVASALIDNDAASMESLYDLWEFYLPYLYSCISLMGGLLLLMCTPVGLSRMFTVMGLLLVKPTILEDLDEQIYCIHLQEEALQRRLNGSTSHVYTRGSFAHQLNNELDNIRNQRNKLERRKKASGWEKNLLYPIVMLSLLAGTTISVLLVALNILYLLVDETAMPKGSTDRGIGNTSLSTFGVAQAVLEIILMFYLMVSSVVGFYSLRVFEGLTPRKDDTTMTTIIGCCVSILVLSSALPVMSRTLGITRFDLLGDFGRFNWLGNFYIVLSYNMLFAVVTTLCLVRKFTSAVREELLKALGLDKLQLSNSPTDPESGKLSANGHQKTL
;
A
#
# COMPACT_ATOMS: atom_id res chain seq x y z
N MET A 1 0.83 -12.19 -39.20
CA MET A 1 0.67 -12.17 -37.71
C MET A 1 2.02 -12.13 -37.00
N THR A 2 2.98 -12.97 -37.41
CA THR A 2 4.37 -13.02 -36.93
C THR A 2 5.15 -11.69 -37.02
N MET A 3 5.00 -10.91 -38.09
CA MET A 3 5.72 -9.63 -38.22
C MET A 3 5.17 -8.52 -37.31
N LYS A 4 3.85 -8.47 -37.12
CA LYS A 4 3.18 -7.56 -36.16
C LYS A 4 3.55 -7.89 -34.71
N MET A 5 3.65 -9.18 -34.38
CA MET A 5 4.01 -9.67 -33.05
C MET A 5 5.48 -9.40 -32.72
N LYS A 6 6.38 -9.51 -33.71
CA LYS A 6 7.81 -9.16 -33.58
C LYS A 6 8.05 -7.64 -33.48
N MET A 7 7.14 -6.83 -34.03
CA MET A 7 7.19 -5.37 -33.93
C MET A 7 6.60 -4.86 -32.60
N LEU A 8 5.60 -5.55 -32.04
CA LEU A 8 5.11 -5.29 -30.68
C LEU A 8 6.19 -5.59 -29.65
N SER A 9 6.82 -6.76 -29.73
CA SER A 9 7.88 -7.13 -28.79
C SER A 9 9.06 -6.15 -28.86
N SER A 10 9.50 -5.74 -30.06
CA SER A 10 10.58 -4.74 -30.19
C SER A 10 10.20 -3.35 -29.64
N THR A 11 8.92 -3.00 -29.65
CA THR A 11 8.43 -1.72 -29.08
C THR A 11 8.34 -1.80 -27.56
N GLU A 12 7.87 -2.92 -27.01
CA GLU A 12 7.85 -3.20 -25.58
C GLU A 12 9.27 -3.23 -25.01
N TYR A 13 10.20 -3.93 -25.66
CA TYR A 13 11.62 -3.92 -25.28
C TYR A 13 12.22 -2.51 -25.29
N ARG A 14 11.91 -1.70 -26.31
CA ARG A 14 12.39 -0.32 -26.39
C ARG A 14 11.78 0.56 -25.29
N LEU A 15 10.51 0.35 -24.94
CA LEU A 15 9.82 1.06 -23.87
C LEU A 15 10.45 0.73 -22.51
N TRP A 16 10.70 -0.55 -22.22
CA TRP A 16 11.34 -0.97 -20.98
C TRP A 16 12.77 -0.46 -20.85
N ASN A 17 13.53 -0.43 -21.95
CA ASN A 17 14.85 0.17 -21.94
C ASN A 17 14.79 1.69 -21.67
N LEU A 18 13.79 2.39 -22.21
CA LEU A 18 13.57 3.82 -21.94
C LEU A 18 13.19 4.06 -20.47
N VAL A 19 12.30 3.23 -19.91
CA VAL A 19 11.91 3.27 -18.49
C VAL A 19 13.12 3.01 -17.59
N SER A 20 13.98 2.04 -17.96
CA SER A 20 15.24 1.75 -17.28
C SER A 20 16.17 2.95 -17.27
N LEU A 21 16.40 3.55 -18.45
CA LEU A 21 17.27 4.71 -18.61
C LEU A 21 16.76 5.89 -17.78
N PHE A 22 15.45 6.16 -17.83
CA PHE A 22 14.86 7.24 -17.05
C PHE A 22 14.91 6.97 -15.55
N SER A 23 14.69 5.72 -15.12
CA SER A 23 14.80 5.31 -13.72
C SER A 23 16.22 5.49 -13.19
N ASN A 24 17.24 5.07 -13.97
CA ASN A 24 18.65 5.26 -13.63
C ASN A 24 19.05 6.74 -13.62
N LEU A 25 18.60 7.52 -14.60
CA LEU A 25 18.81 8.97 -14.62
C LEU A 25 18.19 9.64 -13.39
N CYS A 26 16.98 9.24 -13.01
CA CYS A 26 16.35 9.73 -11.79
C CYS A 26 17.21 9.39 -10.57
N LEU A 27 17.52 8.11 -10.37
CA LEU A 27 18.18 7.60 -9.16
C LEU A 27 19.58 8.19 -8.97
N PHE A 28 20.40 8.23 -10.03
CA PHE A 28 21.80 8.63 -9.93
C PHE A 28 22.05 10.12 -10.20
N VAL A 29 21.17 10.82 -10.91
CA VAL A 29 21.38 12.23 -11.27
C VAL A 29 20.34 13.14 -10.61
N LEU A 30 19.05 12.90 -10.85
CA LEU A 30 18.00 13.84 -10.40
C LEU A 30 17.79 13.82 -8.89
N MET A 31 17.91 12.66 -8.23
CA MET A 31 17.70 12.56 -6.78
C MET A 31 18.85 13.21 -5.98
N PRO A 32 20.14 12.96 -6.28
CA PRO A 32 21.24 13.71 -5.67
C PRO A 32 21.17 15.20 -6.00
N PHE A 33 20.79 15.57 -7.23
CA PHE A 33 20.56 16.97 -7.60
C PHE A 33 19.50 17.62 -6.73
N ALA A 34 18.34 16.97 -6.53
CA ALA A 34 17.27 17.49 -5.68
C ALA A 34 17.74 17.69 -4.23
N TYR A 35 18.54 16.77 -3.70
CA TYR A 35 19.09 16.87 -2.35
C TYR A 35 20.04 18.08 -2.21
N PHE A 36 21.05 18.17 -3.08
CA PHE A 36 21.98 19.30 -3.04
C PHE A 36 21.30 20.63 -3.35
N PHE A 37 20.27 20.63 -4.20
CA PHE A 37 19.51 21.85 -4.51
C PHE A 37 18.75 22.40 -3.31
N LEU A 38 18.23 21.52 -2.46
CA LEU A 38 17.62 21.96 -1.21
C LEU A 38 18.65 22.55 -0.24
N GLU A 39 19.83 21.94 -0.15
CA GLU A 39 20.90 22.36 0.76
C GLU A 39 21.68 23.59 0.27
N SER A 40 21.72 23.86 -1.04
CA SER A 40 22.48 24.98 -1.60
C SER A 40 21.92 26.34 -1.16
N GLU A 41 22.79 27.24 -0.72
CA GLU A 41 22.42 28.61 -0.31
C GLU A 41 22.72 29.66 -1.41
N GLY A 42 23.52 29.29 -2.40
CA GLY A 42 24.10 30.13 -3.43
C GLY A 42 25.52 30.58 -3.07
N PHE A 43 26.41 30.67 -4.06
CA PHE A 43 27.80 31.15 -3.86
C PHE A 43 27.86 32.53 -3.18
N ALA A 44 28.78 32.66 -2.21
CA ALA A 44 29.04 33.90 -1.50
C ALA A 44 29.37 35.04 -2.47
N GLY A 45 28.57 36.11 -2.43
CA GLY A 45 28.71 37.29 -3.31
C GLY A 45 27.85 37.27 -4.58
N SER A 46 27.14 36.18 -4.88
CA SER A 46 26.16 36.14 -5.98
C SER A 46 24.80 36.69 -5.54
N LYS A 47 24.04 37.30 -6.46
CA LYS A 47 22.67 37.76 -6.17
C LYS A 47 21.83 36.55 -5.76
N LYS A 48 21.23 36.59 -4.56
CA LYS A 48 20.34 35.54 -4.02
C LYS A 48 19.24 35.24 -5.04
N GLY A 49 19.42 34.16 -5.80
CA GLY A 49 18.56 33.80 -6.91
C GLY A 49 18.74 32.34 -7.27
N ILE A 50 17.71 31.77 -7.89
CA ILE A 50 17.65 30.33 -8.22
C ILE A 50 18.85 29.90 -9.08
N ARG A 51 19.34 30.77 -9.98
CA ARG A 51 20.50 30.49 -10.83
C ARG A 51 21.80 30.25 -10.03
N ALA A 52 22.00 30.97 -8.93
CA ALA A 52 23.18 30.81 -8.08
C ALA A 52 23.16 29.47 -7.34
N ARG A 53 21.98 29.08 -6.83
CA ARG A 53 21.74 27.77 -6.21
C ARG A 53 21.96 26.63 -7.20
N ILE A 54 21.39 26.73 -8.41
CA ILE A 54 21.60 25.75 -9.48
C ILE A 54 23.10 25.60 -9.80
N LEU A 55 23.84 26.69 -9.98
CA LEU A 55 25.28 26.60 -10.26
C LEU A 55 26.05 25.92 -9.12
N GLU A 56 25.77 26.27 -7.86
CA GLU A 56 26.38 25.62 -6.71
C GLU A 56 26.11 24.11 -6.70
N THR A 57 24.87 23.70 -6.97
CA THR A 57 24.53 22.26 -7.03
C THR A 57 25.25 21.53 -8.14
N PHE A 58 25.38 22.12 -9.32
CA PHE A 58 26.12 21.50 -10.41
C PHE A 58 27.60 21.35 -10.07
N VAL A 59 28.19 22.36 -9.41
CA VAL A 59 29.58 22.28 -8.94
C VAL A 59 29.72 21.20 -7.85
N MET A 60 28.80 21.13 -6.88
CA MET A 60 28.81 20.11 -5.84
C MET A 60 28.65 18.70 -6.41
N LEU A 61 27.75 18.50 -7.37
CA LEU A 61 27.60 17.22 -8.08
C LEU A 61 28.85 16.85 -8.87
N PHE A 62 29.47 17.82 -9.54
CA PHE A 62 30.71 17.59 -10.27
C PHE A 62 31.85 17.18 -9.33
N LEU A 63 31.99 17.87 -8.20
CA LEU A 63 32.97 17.51 -7.16
C LEU A 63 32.69 16.13 -6.56
N LEU A 64 31.42 15.80 -6.30
CA LEU A 64 31.03 14.47 -5.82
C LEU A 64 31.36 13.39 -6.86
N ALA A 65 31.10 13.64 -8.14
CA ALA A 65 31.46 12.72 -9.21
C ALA A 65 32.98 12.50 -9.26
N LEU A 66 33.78 13.59 -9.21
CA LEU A 66 35.25 13.48 -9.14
C LEU A 66 35.73 12.73 -7.90
N LEU A 67 35.07 12.92 -6.74
CA LEU A 67 35.39 12.21 -5.51
C LEU A 67 35.13 10.70 -5.67
N ILE A 68 33.95 10.31 -6.19
CA ILE A 68 33.60 8.90 -6.41
C ILE A 68 34.57 8.29 -7.42
N LEU A 69 34.88 8.99 -8.51
CA LEU A 69 35.88 8.56 -9.49
C LEU A 69 37.26 8.37 -8.86
N GLY A 70 37.69 9.29 -7.99
CA GLY A 70 38.93 9.18 -7.25
C GLY A 70 38.96 7.98 -6.32
N ILE A 71 37.86 7.70 -5.60
CA ILE A 71 37.74 6.53 -4.72
C ILE A 71 37.80 5.24 -5.54
N VAL A 72 37.05 5.16 -6.65
CA VAL A 72 37.07 3.98 -7.54
C VAL A 72 38.47 3.78 -8.11
N TRP A 73 39.13 4.84 -8.55
CA TRP A 73 40.50 4.78 -9.07
C TRP A 73 41.48 4.25 -8.02
N VAL A 74 41.41 4.74 -6.78
CA VAL A 74 42.24 4.22 -5.67
C VAL A 74 41.91 2.75 -5.37
N ALA A 75 40.62 2.38 -5.36
CA ALA A 75 40.20 0.99 -5.12
C ALA A 75 40.70 0.04 -6.21
N SER A 76 40.63 0.44 -7.49
CA SER A 76 41.16 -0.32 -8.62
C SER A 76 42.68 -0.46 -8.54
N ALA A 77 43.42 0.60 -8.21
CA ALA A 77 44.88 0.56 -8.06
C ALA A 77 45.34 -0.33 -6.89
N LEU A 78 44.49 -0.57 -5.90
CA LEU A 78 44.77 -1.51 -4.79
C LEU A 78 44.52 -2.97 -5.17
N ILE A 79 43.69 -3.23 -6.19
CA ILE A 79 43.25 -4.57 -6.60
C ILE A 79 44.02 -5.07 -7.81
N ASP A 80 44.25 -4.21 -8.81
CA ASP A 80 44.99 -4.53 -10.03
C ASP A 80 46.28 -3.69 -10.13
N ASN A 81 47.38 -4.39 -10.38
CA ASN A 81 48.73 -3.82 -10.41
C ASN A 81 49.17 -3.36 -11.82
N ASP A 82 48.24 -3.28 -12.78
CA ASP A 82 48.53 -2.88 -14.16
C ASP A 82 47.65 -1.73 -14.66
N ALA A 83 48.29 -0.86 -15.43
CA ALA A 83 47.85 0.51 -15.68
C ALA A 83 46.90 0.65 -16.87
N ALA A 84 45.69 1.19 -16.64
CA ALA A 84 44.93 1.92 -17.67
C ALA A 84 43.91 2.90 -17.05
N SER A 85 44.32 4.15 -16.84
CA SER A 85 43.48 5.22 -16.30
C SER A 85 42.29 5.61 -17.20
N MET A 86 42.34 5.31 -18.50
CA MET A 86 41.26 5.58 -19.46
C MET A 86 40.23 4.43 -19.58
N GLU A 87 40.59 3.20 -19.22
CA GLU A 87 39.62 2.09 -19.16
C GLU A 87 38.69 2.24 -17.96
N SER A 88 39.18 2.76 -16.82
CA SER A 88 38.39 2.87 -15.58
C SER A 88 37.08 3.68 -15.70
N LEU A 89 37.02 4.71 -16.55
CA LEU A 89 35.80 5.50 -16.77
C LEU A 89 34.80 4.77 -17.67
N TYR A 90 35.30 4.08 -18.68
CA TYR A 90 34.48 3.30 -19.61
C TYR A 90 33.95 2.05 -18.89
N ASP A 91 34.79 1.40 -18.08
CA ASP A 91 34.42 0.30 -17.18
C ASP A 91 33.40 0.76 -16.14
N LEU A 92 33.51 1.96 -15.58
CA LEU A 92 32.50 2.47 -14.65
C LEU A 92 31.11 2.55 -15.30
N TRP A 93 31.05 3.06 -16.53
CA TRP A 93 29.80 3.25 -17.26
C TRP A 93 29.21 1.95 -17.79
N GLU A 94 30.05 1.06 -18.35
CA GLU A 94 29.61 -0.13 -19.05
C GLU A 94 29.56 -1.38 -18.15
N PHE A 95 30.45 -1.48 -17.15
CA PHE A 95 30.55 -2.63 -16.25
C PHE A 95 29.95 -2.38 -14.87
N TYR A 96 30.27 -1.25 -14.22
CA TYR A 96 29.82 -0.99 -12.85
C TYR A 96 28.36 -0.47 -12.77
N LEU A 97 27.91 0.34 -13.71
CA LEU A 97 26.54 0.90 -13.70
C LEU A 97 25.46 -0.20 -13.78
N PRO A 98 25.58 -1.21 -14.68
CA PRO A 98 24.65 -2.35 -14.68
C PRO A 98 24.73 -3.20 -13.41
N TYR A 99 25.92 -3.36 -12.81
CA TYR A 99 26.10 -4.11 -11.57
C TYR A 99 25.47 -3.39 -10.36
N LEU A 100 25.68 -2.07 -10.24
CA LEU A 100 25.03 -1.23 -9.24
C LEU A 100 23.52 -1.28 -9.39
N TYR A 101 23.00 -1.18 -10.63
CA TYR A 101 21.58 -1.33 -10.88
C TYR A 101 21.06 -2.72 -10.50
N SER A 102 21.82 -3.78 -10.79
CA SER A 102 21.48 -5.15 -10.36
C SER A 102 21.43 -5.26 -8.84
N CYS A 103 22.38 -4.65 -8.12
CA CYS A 103 22.38 -4.62 -6.65
C CYS A 103 21.17 -3.85 -6.10
N ILE A 104 20.85 -2.68 -6.68
CA ILE A 104 19.66 -1.89 -6.31
C ILE A 104 18.38 -2.67 -6.58
N SER A 105 18.29 -3.36 -7.72
CA SER A 105 17.15 -4.20 -8.08
C SER A 105 17.03 -5.41 -7.16
N LEU A 106 18.14 -6.03 -6.76
CA LEU A 106 18.16 -7.13 -5.79
C LEU A 106 17.69 -6.65 -4.41
N MET A 107 18.20 -5.52 -3.94
CA MET A 107 17.78 -4.89 -2.69
C MET A 107 16.28 -4.54 -2.75
N GLY A 108 15.83 -3.96 -3.86
CA GLY A 108 14.41 -3.70 -4.12
C GLY A 108 13.57 -4.97 -4.13
N GLY A 109 14.05 -6.05 -4.73
CA GLY A 109 13.39 -7.35 -4.77
C GLY A 109 13.27 -8.00 -3.39
N LEU A 110 14.32 -7.93 -2.56
CA LEU A 110 14.30 -8.38 -1.15
C LEU A 110 13.39 -7.50 -0.29
N LEU A 111 13.38 -6.19 -0.53
CA LEU A 111 12.49 -5.27 0.14
C LEU A 111 11.03 -5.58 -0.20
N LEU A 112 10.71 -5.77 -1.48
CA LEU A 112 9.38 -6.20 -1.93
C LEU A 112 8.97 -7.53 -1.29
N LEU A 113 9.86 -8.51 -1.23
CA LEU A 113 9.62 -9.82 -0.60
C LEU A 113 9.12 -9.70 0.85
N MET A 114 9.63 -8.72 1.61
CA MET A 114 9.21 -8.45 2.98
C MET A 114 7.99 -7.52 3.05
N CYS A 115 7.96 -6.48 2.21
CA CYS A 115 6.90 -5.48 2.20
C CYS A 115 5.56 -6.05 1.73
N THR A 116 5.54 -6.80 0.63
CA THR A 116 4.30 -7.30 0.02
C THR A 116 3.46 -8.13 0.98
N PRO A 117 3.95 -9.18 1.67
CA PRO A 117 3.11 -9.96 2.59
C PRO A 117 2.59 -9.14 3.78
N VAL A 118 3.41 -8.24 4.31
CA VAL A 118 2.99 -7.29 5.37
C VAL A 118 1.89 -6.36 4.84
N GLY A 119 2.06 -5.87 3.63
CA GLY A 119 1.12 -5.03 2.91
C GLY A 119 -0.23 -5.71 2.69
N LEU A 120 -0.25 -6.94 2.17
CA LEU A 120 -1.47 -7.73 1.95
C LEU A 120 -2.28 -7.84 3.26
N SER A 121 -1.61 -8.14 4.37
CA SER A 121 -2.20 -8.20 5.70
C SER A 121 -2.75 -6.87 6.23
N ARG A 122 -2.01 -5.79 5.98
CA ARG A 122 -2.42 -4.43 6.35
C ARG A 122 -3.60 -3.99 5.50
N MET A 123 -3.68 -4.35 4.22
CA MET A 123 -4.82 -4.05 3.36
C MET A 123 -6.12 -4.67 3.90
N PHE A 124 -6.10 -5.91 4.42
CA PHE A 124 -7.27 -6.47 5.10
C PHE A 124 -7.72 -5.65 6.31
N THR A 125 -6.76 -5.08 7.05
CA THR A 125 -7.05 -4.27 8.25
C THR A 125 -7.57 -2.89 7.87
N VAL A 126 -6.90 -2.22 6.93
CA VAL A 126 -7.25 -0.88 6.47
C VAL A 126 -8.61 -0.90 5.77
N MET A 127 -8.88 -1.91 4.94
CA MET A 127 -10.20 -2.06 4.32
C MET A 127 -11.27 -2.43 5.36
N GLY A 128 -10.92 -3.21 6.38
CA GLY A 128 -11.80 -3.45 7.54
C GLY A 128 -12.17 -2.18 8.33
N LEU A 129 -11.30 -1.16 8.34
CA LEU A 129 -11.54 0.12 8.99
C LEU A 129 -12.24 1.15 8.09
N LEU A 130 -11.86 1.20 6.81
CA LEU A 130 -12.41 2.13 5.82
C LEU A 130 -13.84 1.76 5.39
N LEU A 131 -14.14 0.47 5.33
CA LEU A 131 -15.48 -0.01 5.05
C LEU A 131 -16.17 -0.34 6.37
N VAL A 132 -17.22 0.43 6.68
CA VAL A 132 -18.07 0.26 7.86
C VAL A 132 -18.55 -1.20 7.92
N LYS A 133 -18.23 -1.91 9.02
CA LYS A 133 -18.70 -3.30 9.26
C LYS A 133 -20.23 -3.33 9.05
N PRO A 134 -20.77 -4.17 8.15
CA PRO A 134 -22.20 -4.23 7.86
C PRO A 134 -22.91 -4.89 9.05
N THR A 135 -23.19 -4.09 10.05
CA THR A 135 -24.07 -4.44 11.18
C THR A 135 -25.37 -3.64 11.09
N ILE A 136 -25.50 -2.78 10.07
CA ILE A 136 -26.31 -1.57 10.17
C ILE A 136 -27.54 -1.61 9.26
N LEU A 137 -27.75 -2.59 8.36
CA LEU A 137 -29.00 -2.56 7.57
C LEU A 137 -30.21 -2.95 8.44
N GLU A 138 -30.07 -4.00 9.23
CA GLU A 138 -31.13 -4.50 10.13
C GLU A 138 -31.33 -3.54 11.31
N ASP A 139 -30.23 -3.08 11.91
CA ASP A 139 -30.24 -2.14 13.03
C ASP A 139 -30.70 -0.71 12.62
N LEU A 140 -30.43 -0.27 11.39
CA LEU A 140 -30.94 1.02 10.87
C LEU A 140 -32.43 0.97 10.57
N ASP A 141 -32.95 -0.15 10.08
CA ASP A 141 -34.39 -0.34 9.90
C ASP A 141 -35.12 -0.43 11.25
N GLU A 142 -34.55 -1.13 12.24
CA GLU A 142 -35.05 -1.11 13.63
C GLU A 142 -34.99 0.30 14.24
N GLN A 143 -33.89 1.04 14.08
CA GLN A 143 -33.77 2.42 14.58
C GLN A 143 -34.77 3.37 13.90
N ILE A 144 -34.96 3.26 12.58
CA ILE A 144 -35.98 4.05 11.86
C ILE A 144 -37.38 3.68 12.36
N TYR A 145 -37.65 2.41 12.62
CA TYR A 145 -38.91 1.93 13.18
C TYR A 145 -39.16 2.46 14.60
N CYS A 146 -38.17 2.40 15.49
CA CYS A 146 -38.26 2.95 16.84
C CYS A 146 -38.48 4.47 16.84
N ILE A 147 -37.76 5.21 15.99
CA ILE A 147 -37.93 6.66 15.84
C ILE A 147 -39.32 7.01 15.30
N HIS A 148 -39.84 6.22 14.35
CA HIS A 148 -41.19 6.38 13.83
C HIS A 148 -42.25 6.17 14.92
N LEU A 149 -42.10 5.13 15.74
CA LEU A 149 -43.00 4.86 16.86
C LEU A 149 -42.96 5.99 17.90
N GLN A 150 -41.78 6.56 18.15
CA GLN A 150 -41.59 7.70 19.06
C GLN A 150 -42.23 8.99 18.51
N GLU A 151 -42.12 9.25 17.20
CA GLU A 151 -42.81 10.36 16.53
C GLU A 151 -44.33 10.24 16.69
N GLU A 152 -44.90 9.06 16.39
CA GLU A 152 -46.33 8.85 16.55
C GLU A 152 -46.81 8.97 18.00
N ALA A 153 -46.02 8.50 18.97
CA ALA A 153 -46.35 8.61 20.39
C ALA A 153 -46.38 10.07 20.86
N LEU A 154 -45.41 10.88 20.43
CA LEU A 154 -45.37 12.33 20.72
C LEU A 154 -46.50 13.08 20.03
N GLN A 155 -46.84 12.72 18.79
CA GLN A 155 -47.94 13.33 18.06
C GLN A 155 -49.30 13.02 18.69
N ARG A 156 -49.50 11.80 19.21
CA ARG A 156 -50.70 11.45 20.00
C ARG A 156 -50.77 12.23 21.31
N ARG A 157 -49.64 12.41 22.01
CA ARG A 157 -49.55 13.22 23.24
C ARG A 157 -49.83 14.70 23.00
N LEU A 158 -49.38 15.25 21.88
CA LEU A 158 -49.67 16.62 21.46
C LEU A 158 -51.17 16.80 21.20
N ASN A 159 -51.78 15.88 20.41
CA ASN A 159 -53.20 15.92 20.09
C ASN A 159 -54.10 15.74 21.32
N GLY A 160 -53.70 14.91 22.29
CA GLY A 160 -54.43 14.74 23.56
C GLY A 160 -54.27 15.93 24.53
N SER A 161 -53.13 16.62 24.49
CA SER A 161 -52.90 17.85 25.29
C SER A 161 -53.74 19.03 24.80
N THR A 162 -54.30 18.94 23.60
CA THR A 162 -55.18 19.96 23.00
C THR A 162 -56.52 20.13 23.73
N SER A 163 -56.86 19.27 24.70
CA SER A 163 -58.16 19.32 25.41
C SER A 163 -58.16 20.04 26.77
N HIS A 164 -57.00 20.30 27.41
CA HIS A 164 -56.96 21.02 28.70
C HIS A 164 -56.35 22.42 28.53
N VAL A 165 -57.10 23.46 28.91
CA VAL A 165 -56.90 24.86 28.49
C VAL A 165 -55.96 25.67 29.40
N TYR A 166 -55.64 25.22 30.62
CA TYR A 166 -55.11 26.11 31.66
C TYR A 166 -53.59 26.05 31.96
N THR A 167 -52.78 25.18 31.31
CA THR A 167 -51.33 25.06 31.61
C THR A 167 -50.44 24.98 30.35
N ARG A 168 -50.87 25.62 29.27
CA ARG A 168 -50.69 25.10 27.90
C ARG A 168 -49.51 25.64 27.08
N GLY A 169 -49.02 26.85 27.34
CA GLY A 169 -48.05 27.50 26.45
C GLY A 169 -46.67 26.84 26.45
N SER A 170 -46.08 26.66 27.63
CA SER A 170 -44.70 26.17 27.78
C SER A 170 -44.58 24.67 27.47
N PHE A 171 -45.53 23.85 27.94
CA PHE A 171 -45.49 22.40 27.75
C PHE A 171 -45.74 21.97 26.29
N ALA A 172 -46.69 22.61 25.60
CA ALA A 172 -46.93 22.32 24.19
C ALA A 172 -45.75 22.78 23.30
N HIS A 173 -45.10 23.88 23.66
CA HIS A 173 -43.91 24.36 22.95
C HIS A 173 -42.71 23.40 23.16
N GLN A 174 -42.55 22.81 24.35
CA GLN A 174 -41.51 21.82 24.61
C GLN A 174 -41.74 20.52 23.81
N LEU A 175 -42.99 20.03 23.78
CA LEU A 175 -43.36 18.86 22.97
C LEU A 175 -43.17 19.07 21.47
N ASN A 176 -43.52 20.26 20.95
CA ASN A 176 -43.29 20.60 19.54
C ASN A 176 -41.80 20.63 19.19
N ASN A 177 -40.97 21.19 20.08
CA ASN A 177 -39.52 21.24 19.86
C ASN A 177 -38.88 19.83 19.87
N GLU A 178 -39.39 18.93 20.73
CA GLU A 178 -38.97 17.53 20.77
C GLU A 178 -39.43 16.75 19.52
N LEU A 179 -40.65 16.99 19.05
CA LEU A 179 -41.18 16.41 17.81
C LEU A 179 -40.36 16.84 16.58
N ASP A 180 -40.00 18.12 16.49
CA ASP A 180 -39.16 18.64 15.39
C ASP A 180 -37.74 18.06 15.43
N ASN A 181 -37.18 17.82 16.62
CA ASN A 181 -35.88 17.19 16.77
C ASN A 181 -35.90 15.73 16.25
N ILE A 182 -36.93 14.97 16.63
CA ILE A 182 -37.12 13.58 16.18
C ILE A 182 -37.37 13.51 14.67
N ARG A 183 -38.20 14.40 14.13
CA ARG A 183 -38.44 14.50 12.68
C ARG A 183 -37.17 14.85 11.91
N ASN A 184 -36.32 15.72 12.46
CA ASN A 184 -35.01 16.01 11.90
C ASN A 184 -34.05 14.82 11.96
N GLN A 185 -34.06 14.04 13.04
CA GLN A 185 -33.29 12.79 13.14
C GLN A 185 -33.77 11.76 12.10
N ARG A 186 -35.09 11.53 11.98
CA ARG A 186 -35.71 10.67 10.95
C ARG A 186 -35.27 11.07 9.55
N ASN A 187 -35.39 12.36 9.20
CA ASN A 187 -35.00 12.87 7.87
C ASN A 187 -33.50 12.70 7.59
N LYS A 188 -32.63 12.82 8.60
CA LYS A 188 -31.19 12.55 8.46
C LYS A 188 -30.92 11.06 8.23
N LEU A 189 -31.61 10.16 8.94
CA LEU A 189 -31.48 8.71 8.79
C LEU A 189 -32.04 8.22 7.44
N GLU A 190 -33.20 8.71 7.01
CA GLU A 190 -33.78 8.37 5.70
C GLU A 190 -32.89 8.82 4.52
N ARG A 191 -32.22 9.97 4.64
CA ARG A 191 -31.21 10.38 3.65
C ARG A 191 -30.01 9.44 3.63
N ARG A 192 -29.56 8.94 4.78
CA ARG A 192 -28.48 7.94 4.87
C ARG A 192 -28.91 6.57 4.30
N LYS A 193 -30.19 6.20 4.42
CA LYS A 193 -30.81 5.01 3.83
C LYS A 193 -30.97 5.12 2.31
N LYS A 194 -31.36 6.29 1.78
CA LYS A 194 -31.45 6.56 0.33
C LYS A 194 -30.08 6.62 -0.36
N ALA A 195 -29.00 6.88 0.37
CA ALA A 195 -27.64 6.76 -0.14
C ALA A 195 -27.26 5.27 -0.27
N SER A 196 -27.59 4.70 -1.44
CA SER A 196 -27.28 3.36 -1.97
C SER A 196 -26.92 2.30 -0.93
N GLY A 197 -27.92 1.53 -0.48
CA GLY A 197 -27.70 0.32 0.34
C GLY A 197 -26.84 -0.74 -0.37
N TRP A 198 -26.76 -0.70 -1.70
CA TRP A 198 -25.93 -1.57 -2.52
C TRP A 198 -24.43 -1.29 -2.35
N GLU A 199 -24.03 -0.02 -2.27
CA GLU A 199 -22.63 0.41 -2.18
C GLU A 199 -22.03 0.24 -0.78
N LYS A 200 -22.85 0.02 0.25
CA LYS A 200 -22.39 -0.13 1.64
C LYS A 200 -22.47 -1.57 2.14
N ASN A 201 -23.48 -2.32 1.75
CA ASN A 201 -23.67 -3.69 2.24
C ASN A 201 -23.01 -4.75 1.34
N LEU A 202 -22.91 -4.51 0.03
CA LEU A 202 -22.30 -5.45 -0.91
C LEU A 202 -20.81 -5.14 -1.15
N LEU A 203 -20.43 -3.86 -1.12
CA LEU A 203 -19.05 -3.45 -1.41
C LEU A 203 -18.07 -4.01 -0.37
N TYR A 204 -18.42 -4.02 0.91
CA TYR A 204 -17.58 -4.59 1.96
C TYR A 204 -17.27 -6.07 1.74
N PRO A 205 -18.27 -6.98 1.65
CA PRO A 205 -17.99 -8.39 1.43
C PRO A 205 -17.34 -8.62 0.06
N ILE A 206 -17.68 -7.86 -0.99
CA ILE A 206 -17.03 -7.99 -2.30
C ILE A 206 -15.55 -7.59 -2.25
N VAL A 207 -15.21 -6.46 -1.63
CA VAL A 207 -13.82 -6.00 -1.52
C VAL A 207 -13.02 -6.93 -0.63
N MET A 208 -13.58 -7.39 0.49
CA MET A 208 -12.92 -8.37 1.35
C MET A 208 -12.67 -9.70 0.63
N LEU A 209 -13.66 -10.17 -0.13
CA LEU A 209 -13.56 -11.40 -0.92
C LEU A 209 -12.60 -11.25 -2.10
N SER A 210 -12.52 -10.08 -2.74
CA SER A 210 -11.56 -9.83 -3.82
C SER A 210 -10.13 -9.76 -3.31
N LEU A 211 -9.89 -9.16 -2.13
CA LEU A 211 -8.58 -9.18 -1.46
C LEU A 211 -8.17 -10.61 -1.06
N LEU A 212 -9.11 -11.38 -0.53
CA LEU A 212 -8.88 -12.78 -0.18
C LEU A 212 -8.61 -13.64 -1.41
N ALA A 213 -9.39 -13.48 -2.47
CA ALA A 213 -9.17 -14.17 -3.72
C ALA A 213 -7.80 -13.78 -4.31
N GLY A 214 -7.47 -12.49 -4.36
CA GLY A 214 -6.18 -12.00 -4.86
C GLY A 214 -4.99 -12.56 -4.10
N THR A 215 -5.02 -12.54 -2.76
CA THR A 215 -3.97 -13.15 -1.92
C THR A 215 -3.86 -14.66 -2.12
N THR A 216 -4.99 -15.37 -2.12
CA THR A 216 -5.02 -16.83 -2.26
C THR A 216 -4.52 -17.25 -3.64
N ILE A 217 -4.96 -16.57 -4.70
CA ILE A 217 -4.49 -16.79 -6.07
C ILE A 217 -2.98 -16.52 -6.16
N SER A 218 -2.48 -15.44 -5.54
CA SER A 218 -1.05 -15.12 -5.53
C SER A 218 -0.22 -16.23 -4.87
N VAL A 219 -0.65 -16.72 -3.69
CA VAL A 219 0.02 -17.83 -2.99
C VAL A 219 -0.05 -19.12 -3.81
N LEU A 220 -1.20 -19.43 -4.42
CA LEU A 220 -1.39 -20.61 -5.24
C LEU A 220 -0.49 -20.60 -6.48
N LEU A 221 -0.40 -19.46 -7.17
CA LEU A 221 0.50 -19.29 -8.33
C LEU A 221 1.95 -19.50 -7.94
N VAL A 222 2.39 -18.92 -6.82
CA VAL A 222 3.76 -19.10 -6.32
C VAL A 222 4.01 -20.55 -5.89
N ALA A 223 3.05 -21.22 -5.25
CA ALA A 223 3.17 -22.63 -4.89
C ALA A 223 3.29 -23.54 -6.11
N LEU A 224 2.50 -23.29 -7.16
CA LEU A 224 2.62 -23.98 -8.45
C LEU A 224 3.96 -23.68 -9.13
N ASN A 225 4.45 -22.44 -9.04
CA ASN A 225 5.76 -22.06 -9.56
C ASN A 225 6.90 -22.79 -8.83
N ILE A 226 6.84 -22.91 -7.51
CA ILE A 226 7.79 -23.72 -6.71
C ILE A 226 7.74 -25.19 -7.15
N LEU A 227 6.54 -25.75 -7.31
CA LEU A 227 6.37 -27.14 -7.74
C LEU A 227 6.95 -27.35 -9.15
N TYR A 228 6.71 -26.42 -10.07
CA TYR A 228 7.23 -26.47 -11.43
C TYR A 228 8.76 -26.40 -11.45
N LEU A 229 9.35 -25.47 -10.68
CA LEU A 229 10.81 -25.36 -10.51
C LEU A 229 11.43 -26.64 -9.91
N LEU A 230 10.73 -27.31 -8.98
CA LEU A 230 11.23 -28.53 -8.35
C LEU A 230 11.14 -29.76 -9.26
N VAL A 231 10.18 -29.79 -10.19
CA VAL A 231 9.94 -30.89 -11.13
C VAL A 231 10.76 -30.75 -12.41
N ASP A 232 11.05 -29.52 -12.85
CA ASP A 232 11.75 -29.22 -14.10
C ASP A 232 12.97 -28.32 -13.82
N GLU A 233 14.16 -28.93 -13.65
CA GLU A 233 15.43 -28.23 -13.41
C GLU A 233 15.81 -27.24 -14.54
N THR A 234 15.16 -27.32 -15.70
CA THR A 234 15.42 -26.43 -16.86
C THR A 234 14.47 -25.23 -16.94
N ALA A 235 13.44 -25.17 -16.10
CA ALA A 235 12.44 -24.10 -16.06
C ALA A 235 12.91 -22.80 -15.37
N MET A 236 14.21 -22.54 -15.33
CA MET A 236 14.71 -21.28 -14.78
C MET A 236 14.13 -20.11 -15.58
N PRO A 237 13.86 -18.95 -14.97
CA PRO A 237 13.40 -17.75 -15.66
C PRO A 237 14.47 -17.13 -16.58
N LYS A 238 15.43 -17.92 -17.07
CA LYS A 238 16.36 -17.57 -18.14
C LYS A 238 15.53 -17.31 -19.38
N GLY A 239 15.73 -16.15 -20.01
CA GLY A 239 15.10 -15.80 -21.28
C GLY A 239 15.60 -16.74 -22.39
N SER A 240 15.10 -17.97 -22.44
CA SER A 240 15.30 -18.85 -23.57
C SER A 240 14.21 -18.57 -24.58
N THR A 241 14.65 -18.01 -25.70
CA THR A 241 14.02 -18.17 -26.99
C THR A 241 13.68 -19.66 -27.17
N ASP A 242 12.43 -19.94 -27.52
CA ASP A 242 11.82 -21.24 -27.86
C ASP A 242 11.04 -22.04 -26.79
N ARG A 243 9.73 -22.08 -27.07
CA ARG A 243 8.78 -23.22 -27.09
C ARG A 243 8.15 -23.77 -25.80
N GLY A 244 6.86 -23.45 -25.71
CA GLY A 244 5.82 -24.26 -25.05
C GLY A 244 4.41 -23.87 -25.52
N ILE A 245 4.18 -23.81 -26.84
CA ILE A 245 2.82 -23.83 -27.41
C ILE A 245 2.28 -25.26 -27.24
N GLY A 246 1.17 -25.41 -26.51
CA GLY A 246 0.43 -26.66 -26.27
C GLY A 246 0.04 -26.74 -24.79
N ASN A 247 -1.11 -26.24 -24.37
CA ASN A 247 -2.40 -26.86 -24.71
C ASN A 247 -3.43 -25.84 -25.22
N THR A 248 -3.85 -26.08 -26.46
CA THR A 248 -5.03 -25.52 -27.11
C THR A 248 -6.30 -25.86 -26.34
N SER A 249 -6.78 -24.94 -25.48
CA SER A 249 -8.19 -24.85 -25.03
C SER A 249 -8.59 -23.49 -24.41
N LEU A 250 -7.81 -22.41 -24.58
CA LEU A 250 -8.08 -21.13 -23.90
C LEU A 250 -7.96 -19.91 -24.84
N SER A 251 -8.39 -20.05 -26.09
CA SER A 251 -8.46 -18.94 -27.08
C SER A 251 -9.22 -17.71 -26.54
N THR A 252 -10.21 -17.92 -25.68
CA THR A 252 -10.96 -16.86 -24.99
C THR A 252 -10.35 -16.43 -23.65
N PHE A 253 -9.51 -17.27 -23.03
CA PHE A 253 -8.97 -17.05 -21.70
C PHE A 253 -7.58 -16.42 -21.70
N GLY A 254 -6.89 -16.37 -22.84
CA GLY A 254 -5.58 -15.68 -22.93
C GLY A 254 -5.67 -14.19 -22.60
N VAL A 255 -6.71 -13.49 -23.09
CA VAL A 255 -6.96 -12.09 -22.75
C VAL A 255 -7.42 -11.95 -21.30
N ALA A 256 -8.32 -12.83 -20.82
CA ALA A 256 -8.77 -12.83 -19.44
C ALA A 256 -7.62 -13.08 -18.45
N GLN A 257 -6.70 -13.99 -18.77
CA GLN A 257 -5.51 -14.26 -18.00
C GLN A 257 -4.55 -13.06 -18.01
N ALA A 258 -4.33 -12.43 -19.17
CA ALA A 258 -3.51 -11.22 -19.25
C ALA A 258 -4.10 -10.08 -18.40
N VAL A 259 -5.43 -9.90 -18.42
CA VAL A 259 -6.13 -8.92 -17.58
C VAL A 259 -5.97 -9.28 -16.09
N LEU A 260 -6.09 -10.55 -15.72
CA LEU A 260 -5.89 -11.01 -14.35
C LEU A 260 -4.44 -10.81 -13.88
N GLU A 261 -3.46 -11.08 -14.73
CA GLU A 261 -2.04 -10.82 -14.50
C GLU A 261 -1.77 -9.32 -14.25
N ILE A 262 -2.36 -8.43 -15.06
CA ILE A 262 -2.26 -6.98 -14.86
C ILE A 262 -2.92 -6.56 -13.52
N ILE A 263 -4.11 -7.06 -13.22
CA ILE A 263 -4.81 -6.78 -11.95
C ILE A 263 -3.96 -7.24 -10.76
N LEU A 264 -3.37 -8.44 -10.82
CA LEU A 264 -2.47 -8.95 -9.78
C LEU A 264 -1.21 -8.11 -9.65
N MET A 265 -0.62 -7.63 -10.76
CA MET A 265 0.56 -6.76 -10.71
C MET A 265 0.24 -5.43 -10.02
N PHE A 266 -0.89 -4.80 -10.34
CA PHE A 266 -1.35 -3.60 -9.62
C PHE A 266 -1.66 -3.88 -8.15
N TYR A 267 -2.29 -5.02 -7.87
CA TYR A 267 -2.60 -5.43 -6.50
C TYR A 267 -1.33 -5.62 -5.66
N LEU A 268 -0.32 -6.30 -6.19
CA LEU A 268 0.97 -6.49 -5.53
C LEU A 268 1.73 -5.18 -5.41
N MET A 269 1.66 -4.28 -6.41
CA MET A 269 2.25 -2.94 -6.34
C MET A 269 1.68 -2.16 -5.16
N VAL A 270 0.35 -2.01 -5.08
CA VAL A 270 -0.31 -1.27 -4.00
C VAL A 270 -0.03 -1.92 -2.65
N SER A 271 -0.09 -3.26 -2.57
CA SER A 271 0.24 -4.00 -1.35
C SER A 271 1.68 -3.73 -0.91
N SER A 272 2.64 -3.74 -1.83
CA SER A 272 4.05 -3.50 -1.52
C SER A 272 4.30 -2.09 -1.02
N VAL A 273 3.62 -1.08 -1.58
CA VAL A 273 3.71 0.31 -1.12
C VAL A 273 3.10 0.45 0.28
N VAL A 274 1.90 -0.10 0.51
CA VAL A 274 1.26 -0.12 1.83
C VAL A 274 2.14 -0.84 2.85
N GLY A 275 2.77 -1.95 2.44
CA GLY A 275 3.70 -2.71 3.24
C GLY A 275 4.95 -1.94 3.61
N PHE A 276 5.55 -1.23 2.63
CA PHE A 276 6.75 -0.41 2.83
C PHE A 276 6.55 0.63 3.93
N TYR A 277 5.47 1.41 3.86
CA TYR A 277 5.15 2.39 4.91
C TYR A 277 4.68 1.76 6.23
N SER A 278 4.36 0.47 6.25
CA SER A 278 3.98 -0.25 7.47
C SER A 278 5.17 -0.89 8.20
N LEU A 279 6.36 -0.90 7.61
CA LEU A 279 7.57 -1.44 8.22
C LEU A 279 8.16 -0.44 9.23
N ARG A 280 8.53 -0.93 10.42
CA ARG A 280 9.15 -0.11 11.48
C ARG A 280 10.41 0.63 11.03
N VAL A 281 11.18 0.01 10.12
CA VAL A 281 12.43 0.58 9.58
C VAL A 281 12.16 1.84 8.75
N PHE A 282 11.00 1.93 8.10
CA PHE A 282 10.64 3.01 7.19
C PHE A 282 9.51 3.89 7.73
N GLU A 283 9.16 3.74 9.01
CA GLU A 283 8.11 4.54 9.66
C GLU A 283 8.43 6.04 9.60
N GLY A 284 9.71 6.40 9.72
CA GLY A 284 10.18 7.79 9.59
C GLY A 284 10.07 8.39 8.18
N LEU A 285 9.86 7.56 7.14
CA LEU A 285 9.59 8.02 5.77
C LEU A 285 8.09 8.19 5.50
N THR A 286 7.21 7.93 6.47
CA THR A 286 5.76 8.06 6.24
C THR A 286 5.38 9.53 6.04
N PRO A 287 4.82 9.90 4.88
CA PRO A 287 4.48 11.29 4.62
C PRO A 287 3.32 11.72 5.54
N ARG A 288 3.55 12.76 6.34
CA ARG A 288 2.54 13.42 7.17
C ARG A 288 2.13 14.75 6.53
N LYS A 289 0.82 14.99 6.51
CA LYS A 289 0.26 16.25 6.01
C LYS A 289 0.87 17.42 6.81
N ASP A 290 1.41 18.40 6.09
CA ASP A 290 1.97 19.66 6.60
C ASP A 290 3.23 19.54 7.50
N ASP A 291 3.75 18.33 7.73
CA ASP A 291 4.87 18.05 8.64
C ASP A 291 5.91 17.11 7.99
N THR A 292 6.18 17.32 6.69
CA THR A 292 7.14 16.52 5.91
C THR A 292 8.32 17.36 5.48
N THR A 293 9.52 16.94 5.89
CA THR A 293 10.75 17.55 5.40
C THR A 293 10.95 17.20 3.93
N MET A 294 11.56 18.13 3.17
CA MET A 294 11.85 17.90 1.75
C MET A 294 12.80 16.69 1.55
N THR A 295 13.67 16.41 2.53
CA THR A 295 14.54 15.22 2.54
C THR A 295 13.74 13.92 2.64
N THR A 296 12.68 13.88 3.47
CA THR A 296 11.77 12.73 3.54
C THR A 296 11.03 12.53 2.22
N ILE A 297 10.59 13.61 1.55
CA ILE A 297 9.95 13.52 0.24
C ILE A 297 10.89 12.89 -0.80
N ILE A 298 12.16 13.32 -0.84
CA ILE A 298 13.18 12.70 -1.69
C ILE A 298 13.32 11.21 -1.35
N GLY A 299 13.42 10.86 -0.06
CA GLY A 299 13.48 9.47 0.40
C GLY A 299 12.29 8.62 -0.06
N CYS A 300 11.07 9.15 0.01
CA CYS A 300 9.86 8.49 -0.50
C CYS A 300 9.93 8.26 -2.01
N CYS A 301 10.36 9.26 -2.77
CA CYS A 301 10.52 9.17 -4.21
C CYS A 301 11.57 8.11 -4.59
N VAL A 302 12.72 8.05 -3.90
CA VAL A 302 13.74 6.99 -4.12
C VAL A 302 13.12 5.64 -3.83
N SER A 303 12.43 5.51 -2.70
CA SER A 303 11.86 4.25 -2.25
C SER A 303 10.81 3.72 -3.24
N ILE A 304 9.87 4.56 -3.65
CA ILE A 304 8.85 4.22 -4.64
C ILE A 304 9.48 3.85 -5.98
N LEU A 305 10.53 4.57 -6.41
CA LEU A 305 11.22 4.30 -7.66
C LEU A 305 11.94 2.95 -7.63
N VAL A 306 12.63 2.62 -6.52
CA VAL A 306 13.26 1.32 -6.30
C VAL A 306 12.21 0.20 -6.28
N LEU A 307 11.13 0.35 -5.49
CA LEU A 307 10.03 -0.62 -5.46
C LEU A 307 9.43 -0.83 -6.86
N SER A 308 9.15 0.25 -7.59
CA SER A 308 8.57 0.21 -8.93
C SER A 308 9.46 -0.55 -9.93
N SER A 309 10.78 -0.32 -9.87
CA SER A 309 11.75 -1.00 -10.74
C SER A 309 11.90 -2.49 -10.45
N ALA A 310 11.69 -2.91 -9.21
CA ALA A 310 11.83 -4.30 -8.79
C ALA A 310 10.53 -5.12 -8.96
N LEU A 311 9.37 -4.47 -9.13
CA LEU A 311 8.07 -5.16 -9.27
C LEU A 311 7.97 -6.10 -10.49
N PRO A 312 8.41 -5.71 -11.71
CA PRO A 312 8.41 -6.62 -12.86
C PRO A 312 9.30 -7.84 -12.63
N VAL A 313 10.47 -7.63 -12.02
CA VAL A 313 11.42 -8.69 -11.67
C VAL A 313 10.80 -9.64 -10.66
N MET A 314 10.20 -9.10 -9.59
CA MET A 314 9.46 -9.86 -8.59
C MET A 314 8.35 -10.69 -9.24
N SER A 315 7.50 -10.08 -10.06
CA SER A 315 6.36 -10.75 -10.73
C SER A 315 6.81 -11.93 -11.58
N ARG A 316 7.93 -11.80 -12.31
CA ARG A 316 8.54 -12.89 -13.07
C ARG A 316 9.14 -13.96 -12.15
N THR A 317 9.91 -13.57 -11.13
CA THR A 317 10.54 -14.53 -10.21
C THR A 317 9.51 -15.36 -9.46
N LEU A 318 8.35 -14.78 -9.13
CA LEU A 318 7.23 -15.44 -8.48
C LEU A 318 6.40 -16.34 -9.42
N GLY A 319 6.64 -16.27 -10.73
CA GLY A 319 5.87 -17.01 -11.74
C GLY A 319 4.44 -16.51 -11.91
N ILE A 320 4.14 -15.27 -11.48
CA ILE A 320 2.80 -14.68 -11.54
C ILE A 320 2.46 -14.23 -12.96
N THR A 321 3.45 -13.75 -13.71
CA THR A 321 3.30 -13.29 -15.10
C THR A 321 4.19 -14.07 -16.04
N ARG A 322 3.63 -14.55 -17.16
CA ARG A 322 4.42 -15.16 -18.26
C ARG A 322 4.93 -14.16 -19.28
N PHE A 323 4.50 -12.90 -19.17
CA PHE A 323 4.98 -11.84 -20.05
C PHE A 323 6.47 -11.57 -19.83
N ASP A 324 7.24 -11.66 -20.91
CA ASP A 324 8.66 -11.32 -20.94
C ASP A 324 8.87 -9.79 -21.00
N LEU A 325 8.38 -9.08 -19.97
CA LEU A 325 8.55 -7.62 -19.85
C LEU A 325 9.97 -7.23 -19.43
N LEU A 326 10.87 -8.20 -19.23
CA LEU A 326 12.18 -7.95 -18.66
C LEU A 326 13.25 -7.57 -19.69
N GLY A 327 13.13 -7.91 -20.99
CA GLY A 327 14.22 -7.59 -21.92
C GLY A 327 15.59 -8.04 -21.40
N ASP A 328 16.60 -7.16 -21.47
CA ASP A 328 17.95 -7.44 -20.93
C ASP A 328 18.00 -7.62 -19.40
N PHE A 329 16.94 -7.29 -18.65
CA PHE A 329 16.84 -7.61 -17.21
C PHE A 329 16.78 -9.12 -16.94
N GLY A 330 16.48 -9.95 -17.96
CA GLY A 330 16.60 -11.40 -17.87
C GLY A 330 18.05 -11.90 -17.76
N ARG A 331 19.05 -11.03 -17.95
CA ARG A 331 20.48 -11.32 -17.79
C ARG A 331 21.04 -11.02 -16.39
N PHE A 332 20.20 -10.72 -15.40
CA PHE A 332 20.72 -10.64 -14.04
C PHE A 332 21.25 -12.00 -13.59
N ASN A 333 22.54 -12.08 -13.28
CA ASN A 333 23.22 -13.32 -12.90
C ASN A 333 22.52 -14.07 -11.75
N TRP A 334 21.82 -13.35 -10.85
CA TRP A 334 21.08 -13.99 -9.76
C TRP A 334 19.85 -14.77 -10.25
N LEU A 335 19.15 -14.28 -11.29
CA LEU A 335 17.94 -14.89 -11.83
C LEU A 335 18.23 -16.27 -12.46
N GLY A 336 19.50 -16.50 -12.82
CA GLY A 336 20.00 -17.77 -13.34
C GLY A 336 20.37 -18.79 -12.27
N ASN A 337 20.34 -18.44 -10.98
CA ASN A 337 20.64 -19.36 -9.89
C ASN A 337 19.34 -19.95 -9.31
N PHE A 338 19.17 -21.25 -9.52
CA PHE A 338 18.03 -22.03 -9.02
C PHE A 338 17.78 -21.84 -7.53
N TYR A 339 18.82 -21.91 -6.69
CA TYR A 339 18.68 -21.82 -5.24
C TYR A 339 18.18 -20.44 -4.78
N ILE A 340 18.60 -19.37 -5.45
CA ILE A 340 18.16 -18.01 -5.12
C ILE A 340 16.69 -17.83 -5.50
N VAL A 341 16.29 -18.27 -6.69
CA VAL A 341 14.90 -18.18 -7.15
C VAL A 341 13.99 -19.05 -6.28
N LEU A 342 14.39 -20.29 -5.96
CA LEU A 342 13.62 -21.19 -5.11
C LEU A 342 13.46 -20.63 -3.70
N SER A 343 14.55 -20.18 -3.06
CA SER A 343 14.50 -19.61 -1.72
C SER A 343 13.65 -18.34 -1.66
N TYR A 344 13.72 -17.48 -2.67
CA TYR A 344 12.88 -16.29 -2.79
C TYR A 344 11.39 -16.65 -2.84
N ASN A 345 11.01 -17.58 -3.73
CA ASN A 345 9.63 -18.04 -3.85
C ASN A 345 9.13 -18.72 -2.58
N MET A 346 9.94 -19.58 -1.98
CA MET A 346 9.61 -20.29 -0.75
C MET A 346 9.41 -19.31 0.41
N LEU A 347 10.28 -18.31 0.56
CA LEU A 347 10.14 -17.29 1.59
C LEU A 347 8.85 -16.48 1.38
N PHE A 348 8.57 -16.06 0.14
CA PHE A 348 7.33 -15.33 -0.17
C PHE A 348 6.09 -16.15 0.20
N ALA A 349 6.04 -17.43 -0.22
CA ALA A 349 4.92 -18.32 0.05
C ALA A 349 4.72 -18.57 1.55
N VAL A 350 5.80 -18.82 2.29
CA VAL A 350 5.76 -19.06 3.74
C VAL A 350 5.29 -17.81 4.48
N VAL A 351 5.90 -16.65 4.23
CA VAL A 351 5.57 -15.40 4.93
C VAL A 351 4.14 -14.97 4.61
N THR A 352 3.70 -15.06 3.35
CA THR A 352 2.33 -14.71 2.94
C THR A 352 1.31 -15.66 3.57
N THR A 353 1.56 -16.97 3.54
CA THR A 353 0.68 -17.98 4.17
C THR A 353 0.59 -17.78 5.68
N LEU A 354 1.72 -17.59 6.36
CA LEU A 354 1.74 -17.31 7.81
C LEU A 354 0.95 -16.06 8.15
N CYS A 355 1.06 -15.02 7.31
CA CYS A 355 0.35 -13.78 7.54
C CYS A 355 -1.16 -13.92 7.34
N LEU A 356 -1.57 -14.69 6.33
CA LEU A 356 -2.96 -15.00 6.05
C LEU A 356 -3.56 -15.85 7.17
N VAL A 357 -2.90 -16.95 7.56
CA VAL A 357 -3.31 -17.80 8.68
C VAL A 357 -3.45 -16.98 9.96
N ARG A 358 -2.45 -16.18 10.34
CA ARG A 358 -2.54 -15.33 11.55
C ARG A 358 -3.74 -14.39 11.52
N LYS A 359 -4.04 -13.77 10.37
CA LYS A 359 -5.18 -12.86 10.21
C LYS A 359 -6.53 -13.58 10.26
N PHE A 360 -6.65 -14.72 9.58
CA PHE A 360 -7.88 -15.51 9.63
C PHE A 360 -8.09 -16.10 11.03
N THR A 361 -7.05 -16.66 11.64
CA THR A 361 -7.12 -17.18 13.01
C THR A 361 -7.46 -16.07 14.01
N SER A 362 -6.94 -14.84 13.87
CA SER A 362 -7.33 -13.74 14.76
C SER A 362 -8.79 -13.32 14.57
N ALA A 363 -9.27 -13.22 13.33
CA ALA A 363 -10.67 -12.88 13.05
C ALA A 363 -11.64 -13.95 13.59
N VAL A 364 -11.33 -15.23 13.35
CA VAL A 364 -12.12 -16.35 13.90
C VAL A 364 -12.07 -16.36 15.42
N ARG A 365 -10.90 -16.10 16.03
CA ARG A 365 -10.76 -16.02 17.49
C ARG A 365 -11.59 -14.89 18.08
N GLU A 366 -11.61 -13.71 17.46
CA GLU A 366 -12.43 -12.58 17.92
C GLU A 366 -13.93 -12.86 17.82
N GLU A 367 -14.40 -13.44 16.71
CA GLU A 367 -15.82 -13.80 16.56
C GLU A 367 -16.21 -14.96 17.51
N LEU A 368 -15.32 -15.91 17.76
CA LEU A 368 -15.54 -16.99 18.73
C LEU A 368 -15.59 -16.46 20.18
N LEU A 369 -14.71 -15.50 20.53
CA LEU A 369 -14.73 -14.83 21.84
C LEU A 369 -16.02 -14.01 22.05
N LYS A 370 -16.52 -13.36 20.99
CA LYS A 370 -17.82 -12.68 21.00
C LYS A 370 -18.98 -13.65 21.15
N ALA A 371 -18.98 -14.75 20.41
CA ALA A 371 -20.01 -15.79 20.49
C ALA A 371 -20.04 -16.49 21.87
N LEU A 372 -18.88 -16.64 22.51
CA LEU A 372 -18.74 -17.15 23.88
C LEU A 372 -19.11 -16.12 24.97
N GLY A 373 -19.46 -14.89 24.62
CA GLY A 373 -19.87 -13.84 25.55
C GLY A 373 -18.77 -13.31 26.47
N LEU A 374 -17.51 -13.65 26.20
CA LEU A 374 -16.37 -13.29 27.06
C LEU A 374 -15.94 -11.81 26.94
N ASP A 375 -16.42 -11.09 25.92
CA ASP A 375 -16.23 -9.63 25.78
C ASP A 375 -16.82 -8.85 26.98
N LYS A 376 -17.85 -9.40 27.64
CA LYS A 376 -18.44 -8.82 28.86
C LYS A 376 -17.55 -8.96 30.10
N LEU A 377 -16.62 -9.91 30.13
CA LEU A 377 -15.70 -10.14 31.26
C LEU A 377 -14.45 -9.26 31.20
N GLN A 378 -14.01 -8.85 30.01
CA GLN A 378 -12.88 -7.92 29.87
C GLN A 378 -13.25 -6.48 30.28
N LEU A 379 -14.51 -6.06 30.11
CA LEU A 379 -14.96 -4.75 30.62
C LEU A 379 -15.13 -4.71 32.15
N SER A 380 -15.22 -5.88 32.81
CA SER A 380 -15.38 -5.98 34.28
C SER A 380 -14.04 -6.03 35.03
N ASN A 381 -12.92 -6.16 34.34
CA ASN A 381 -11.59 -6.31 34.94
C ASN A 381 -10.69 -5.07 34.80
N SER A 382 -11.25 -3.90 34.45
CA SER A 382 -10.56 -2.63 34.75
C SER A 382 -10.83 -2.30 36.22
N PRO A 383 -9.83 -2.31 37.12
CA PRO A 383 -10.05 -1.98 38.51
C PRO A 383 -10.37 -0.48 38.62
N THR A 384 -11.60 -0.20 39.03
CA THR A 384 -11.96 0.77 40.07
C THR A 384 -10.97 1.93 40.26
N ASP A 385 -11.24 3.07 39.62
CA ASP A 385 -10.89 4.36 40.23
C ASP A 385 -11.93 4.67 41.32
N PRO A 386 -11.52 5.00 42.56
CA PRO A 386 -12.44 5.18 43.67
C PRO A 386 -13.18 6.51 43.60
N GLU A 387 -14.43 6.47 44.07
CA GLU A 387 -15.22 7.64 44.40
C GLU A 387 -14.44 8.66 45.24
N SER A 388 -14.48 9.93 44.84
CA SER A 388 -14.28 11.07 45.75
C SER A 388 -15.47 12.00 45.62
N GLY A 389 -16.39 11.88 46.57
CA GLY A 389 -17.45 12.85 46.81
C GLY A 389 -17.02 14.00 47.74
N LYS A 390 -17.72 15.13 47.56
CA LYS A 390 -17.83 16.36 48.42
C LYS A 390 -16.71 17.40 48.20
N LEU A 391 -16.92 18.72 48.13
CA LEU A 391 -17.94 19.67 48.63
C LEU A 391 -18.11 20.84 47.62
N SER A 392 -19.32 21.30 47.26
CA SER A 392 -20.18 22.33 47.91
C SER A 392 -19.85 23.80 47.59
N ALA A 393 -20.81 24.49 46.96
CA ALA A 393 -21.27 25.87 47.21
C ALA A 393 -22.30 26.24 46.10
N ASN A 394 -23.44 26.90 46.30
CA ASN A 394 -24.21 27.37 47.46
C ASN A 394 -25.57 27.86 46.90
N GLY A 395 -26.66 27.86 47.68
CA GLY A 395 -27.91 28.52 47.29
C GLY A 395 -29.16 28.20 48.13
N HIS A 396 -29.34 28.95 49.24
CA HIS A 396 -30.55 29.14 50.06
C HIS A 396 -31.04 27.93 50.89
N GLN A 397 -31.44 28.03 52.17
CA GLN A 397 -32.31 29.03 52.82
C GLN A 397 -32.24 28.93 54.37
N LYS A 398 -32.27 30.10 55.05
CA LYS A 398 -32.65 30.48 56.44
C LYS A 398 -32.95 29.39 57.50
N THR A 399 -32.43 29.57 58.73
CA THR A 399 -33.16 30.11 59.92
C THR A 399 -32.30 30.16 61.21
N LEU A 400 -32.57 31.23 61.99
CA LEU A 400 -32.24 31.53 63.40
C LEU A 400 -30.79 31.84 63.81
#